data_AF-A0A0B1Y6R7-F1
#
_entry.id   AF-A0A0B1Y6R7-F1
#
_cell.length_a   1.000
_cell.length_b   1.000
_cell.length_c   1.000
_cell.angle_alpha   90.00
_cell.angle_beta   90.00
_cell.angle_gamma   90.00
#
_symmetry.space_group_name_H-M   'P 1'
#
loop_
_entity.id
_entity.type
_entity.pdbx_description
1 polymer ?
#
loop_
_entity_poly.entity_id
_entity_poly.type
_entity_poly.pdbx_seq_one_letter_code
_entity_poly.pdbx_strand_id
1 'polypeptide(L)'
;MGIPKLVLSAMMAAVLAACGGGGDGSSTTSSSTPPAATTQQLTGKAIDGYLSGAMVCFDNGHGACDPTLPEAVTDINGNYTLNVSGDMTGKHLLAVVQAGNVDTTTNTTFQQGFLLSAIVGGANQNITPLTSMVVAQMAAGKSQADATATVQALASGADVNGDYIAAGNAPVATLASQTVGVLQAYGGTTTTAAANVLNAVVATGSPAAVTASSVAQQAAANGTPVDPATALAQPLYAMEGYLGSGGTPFSHYGLQDAVGVPVRDAYTLSGGTLTVPQQLHQGGWVNAPQVGMFDSYITGAGLSNPLSYVMPLSGGYVMKADGSLSAFLSSDQMHPGYAVSSTSGKISATDQLTNDAVTVSLSQVDVSNQPVSSALIVPPTNAIRQAMAGVFAPGSTAVYATLRHANDQAIVTTGGWGPEWVNGADVFNAGIFVTPDNAPSTAVLTLGDPSVMVSMTDVSQVVGKSADVSYNVQARSCIVLNIQAGGVVQLAASGKSGCDYSKVSLPVQGKWSIYPRNNNLMLISLPKSATALDINPTVKGAIASGGNLIVALIAGKAAMGYLFPASVPQTYELLTAAQSDLVAASMHAAATALGITLNP
;
A
#
# COMPACT_ATOMS: atom_id res chain seq x y z
N MET A 1 54.00 -37.09 28.99
CA MET A 1 53.05 -37.79 29.87
C MET A 1 51.96 -38.40 29.01
N GLY A 2 51.40 -39.55 29.40
CA GLY A 2 50.69 -40.45 28.47
C GLY A 2 49.18 -40.24 28.32
N ILE A 3 48.69 -40.63 27.15
CA ILE A 3 47.35 -41.18 26.83
C ILE A 3 47.12 -42.50 27.65
N PRO A 4 45.92 -43.15 27.81
CA PRO A 4 44.76 -43.11 26.88
C PRO A 4 43.29 -43.38 27.42
N LYS A 5 42.34 -43.31 26.46
CA LYS A 5 41.21 -44.25 26.16
C LYS A 5 39.88 -44.30 26.97
N LEU A 6 38.80 -44.19 26.17
CA LEU A 6 37.57 -45.01 26.08
C LEU A 6 36.92 -45.62 27.34
N VAL A 7 35.61 -45.39 27.47
CA VAL A 7 34.64 -46.43 27.89
C VAL A 7 33.44 -46.43 26.95
N LEU A 8 33.17 -47.60 26.37
CA LEU A 8 31.95 -48.00 25.66
C LEU A 8 31.05 -48.74 26.66
N SER A 9 29.72 -48.58 26.60
CA SER A 9 28.83 -49.54 27.27
C SER A 9 27.52 -49.73 26.51
N ALA A 10 27.35 -50.93 25.97
CA ALA A 10 26.11 -51.43 25.39
C ALA A 10 25.93 -52.89 25.84
N MET A 11 24.85 -53.18 26.55
CA MET A 11 24.28 -54.50 26.86
C MET A 11 22.91 -54.23 27.51
N MET A 12 21.83 -54.92 27.19
CA MET A 12 21.65 -56.34 27.47
C MET A 12 20.63 -56.97 26.51
N ALA A 13 20.91 -58.18 26.03
CA ALA A 13 19.90 -59.04 25.40
C ALA A 13 19.31 -60.00 26.46
N ALA A 14 18.04 -60.34 26.32
CA ALA A 14 17.42 -61.44 27.06
C ALA A 14 16.70 -62.35 26.06
N VAL A 15 17.14 -63.62 26.00
CA VAL A 15 16.53 -64.68 25.19
C VAL A 15 15.60 -65.48 26.09
N LEU A 16 14.41 -65.86 25.59
CA LEU A 16 13.74 -67.06 26.07
C LEU A 16 13.03 -67.75 24.90
N ALA A 17 13.17 -69.07 24.82
CA ALA A 17 12.71 -69.87 23.70
C ALA A 17 11.33 -70.48 23.96
N ALA A 18 10.59 -70.74 22.87
CA ALA A 18 9.53 -71.74 22.83
C ALA A 18 9.58 -72.48 21.49
N CYS A 19 9.42 -73.80 21.53
CA CYS A 19 9.48 -74.70 20.38
C CYS A 19 8.10 -75.36 20.16
N GLY A 20 7.76 -75.65 18.90
CA GLY A 20 6.53 -76.32 18.48
C GLY A 20 5.82 -75.53 17.37
N GLY A 21 5.30 -76.13 16.31
CA GLY A 21 5.33 -77.53 15.88
C GLY A 21 4.84 -77.62 14.42
N GLY A 22 5.17 -78.70 13.70
CA GLY A 22 4.90 -78.80 12.26
C GLY A 22 3.42 -79.03 11.90
N GLY A 23 3.09 -78.75 10.63
CA GLY A 23 1.79 -79.07 10.03
C GLY A 23 1.76 -78.72 8.54
N ASP A 24 1.88 -79.72 7.67
CA ASP A 24 1.71 -79.56 6.22
C ASP A 24 0.25 -79.24 5.87
N GLY A 25 0.04 -78.20 5.07
CA GLY A 25 -1.30 -77.74 4.68
C GLY A 25 -1.28 -76.99 3.35
N SER A 26 -1.50 -77.72 2.25
CA SER A 26 -1.59 -77.14 0.91
C SER A 26 -2.86 -76.30 0.75
N SER A 27 -2.72 -75.00 0.47
CA SER A 27 -3.78 -74.20 -0.14
C SER A 27 -3.26 -72.97 -0.90
N THR A 28 -3.53 -72.97 -2.20
CA THR A 28 -3.77 -71.79 -3.08
C THR A 28 -2.88 -70.56 -2.92
N THR A 29 -1.97 -70.38 -3.89
CA THR A 29 -1.37 -69.08 -4.24
C THR A 29 -2.46 -68.08 -4.67
N SER A 30 -2.94 -67.27 -3.72
CA SER A 30 -3.65 -66.03 -4.02
C SER A 30 -2.62 -64.93 -4.29
N SER A 31 -2.48 -64.56 -5.56
CA SER A 31 -1.68 -63.41 -5.97
C SER A 31 -2.30 -62.14 -5.38
N SER A 32 -1.70 -61.61 -4.31
CA SER A 32 -2.04 -60.29 -3.79
C SER A 32 -1.53 -59.22 -4.76
N THR A 33 -2.32 -58.92 -5.79
CA THR A 33 -2.19 -57.69 -6.54
C THR A 33 -2.19 -56.53 -5.55
N PRO A 34 -1.19 -55.61 -5.57
CA PRO A 34 -1.25 -54.42 -4.75
C PRO A 34 -2.57 -53.69 -4.98
N PRO A 35 -3.25 -53.17 -3.94
CA PRO A 35 -4.47 -52.41 -4.15
C PRO A 35 -4.16 -51.25 -5.10
N ALA A 36 -4.90 -51.17 -6.20
CA ALA A 36 -4.72 -50.13 -7.19
C ALA A 36 -4.89 -48.76 -6.51
N ALA A 37 -3.87 -47.91 -6.61
CA ALA A 37 -3.92 -46.56 -6.04
C ALA A 37 -5.10 -45.81 -6.68
N THR A 38 -6.11 -45.48 -5.87
CA THR A 38 -7.29 -44.76 -6.33
C THR A 38 -6.93 -43.31 -6.62
N THR A 39 -6.64 -43.03 -7.90
CA THR A 39 -6.50 -41.67 -8.41
C THR A 39 -7.83 -40.95 -8.30
N GLN A 40 -7.88 -39.93 -7.44
CA GLN A 40 -9.01 -39.01 -7.32
C GLN A 40 -8.79 -37.81 -8.25
N GLN A 41 -9.87 -37.15 -8.65
CA GLN A 41 -9.79 -35.89 -9.38
C GLN A 41 -10.10 -34.73 -8.43
N LEU A 42 -9.16 -33.80 -8.32
CA LEU A 42 -9.41 -32.48 -7.76
C LEU A 42 -9.72 -31.54 -8.93
N THR A 43 -10.93 -30.99 -8.93
CA THR A 43 -11.43 -30.09 -9.98
C THR A 43 -11.61 -28.69 -9.45
N GLY A 44 -11.67 -27.70 -10.34
CA GLY A 44 -11.84 -26.33 -9.92
C GLY A 44 -11.79 -25.33 -11.05
N LYS A 45 -11.88 -24.05 -10.69
CA LYS A 45 -11.67 -22.91 -11.57
C LYS A 45 -10.68 -21.92 -10.95
N ALA A 46 -9.87 -21.28 -11.78
CA ALA A 46 -9.15 -20.07 -11.42
C ALA A 46 -9.95 -18.84 -11.88
N ILE A 47 -10.34 -17.96 -10.96
CA ILE A 47 -11.33 -16.89 -11.20
C ILE A 47 -10.88 -15.55 -10.59
N ASP A 48 -10.58 -14.59 -11.46
CA ASP A 48 -10.78 -13.14 -11.31
C ASP A 48 -11.98 -12.71 -12.18
N GLY A 49 -11.78 -12.51 -13.49
CA GLY A 49 -12.62 -13.19 -14.47
C GLY A 49 -12.08 -14.61 -14.73
N TYR A 50 -12.67 -15.41 -15.62
CA TYR A 50 -12.10 -16.75 -15.85
C TYR A 50 -10.67 -16.64 -16.41
N LEU A 51 -9.71 -17.20 -15.69
CA LEU A 51 -8.28 -17.09 -16.01
C LEU A 51 -7.90 -18.22 -16.95
N SER A 52 -7.57 -17.92 -18.21
CA SER A 52 -7.19 -18.90 -19.23
C SER A 52 -5.67 -18.96 -19.42
N GLY A 53 -5.13 -20.18 -19.47
CA GLY A 53 -3.69 -20.45 -19.64
C GLY A 53 -2.84 -20.32 -18.38
N ALA A 54 -3.46 -20.13 -17.20
CA ALA A 54 -2.76 -20.07 -15.92
C ALA A 54 -2.37 -21.49 -15.48
N MET A 55 -1.19 -21.63 -14.86
CA MET A 55 -0.71 -22.91 -14.35
C MET A 55 -1.24 -23.12 -12.92
N VAL A 56 -1.88 -24.26 -12.66
CA VAL A 56 -2.39 -24.65 -11.34
C VAL A 56 -1.58 -25.82 -10.80
N CYS A 57 -1.04 -25.65 -9.60
CA CYS A 57 -0.11 -26.58 -8.97
C CYS A 57 -0.32 -26.65 -7.45
N PHE A 58 0.32 -27.62 -6.78
CA PHE A 58 0.39 -27.66 -5.31
C PHE A 58 1.62 -26.92 -4.80
N ASP A 59 1.46 -26.18 -3.69
CA ASP A 59 2.57 -25.64 -2.89
C ASP A 59 2.74 -26.54 -1.66
N ASN A 60 3.93 -27.13 -1.52
CA ASN A 60 4.30 -28.03 -0.43
C ASN A 60 4.91 -27.29 0.78
N GLY A 61 4.57 -26.00 0.95
CA GLY A 61 5.12 -25.13 1.99
C GLY A 61 6.45 -24.48 1.60
N HIS A 62 6.71 -24.32 0.30
CA HIS A 62 7.92 -23.73 -0.26
C HIS A 62 7.66 -22.42 -1.00
N GLY A 63 6.40 -21.99 -1.15
CA GLY A 63 6.04 -20.72 -1.79
C GLY A 63 6.13 -20.74 -3.31
N ALA A 64 6.19 -21.94 -3.89
CA ALA A 64 6.27 -22.20 -5.32
C ALA A 64 5.63 -23.58 -5.62
N CYS A 65 5.38 -23.86 -6.89
CA CYS A 65 4.91 -25.18 -7.33
C CYS A 65 5.92 -26.28 -6.98
N ASP A 66 5.44 -27.37 -6.39
CA ASP A 66 6.23 -28.59 -6.21
C ASP A 66 6.22 -29.40 -7.53
N PRO A 67 7.34 -29.49 -8.27
CA PRO A 67 7.40 -30.16 -9.57
C PRO A 67 7.30 -31.69 -9.47
N THR A 68 7.19 -32.24 -8.26
CA THR A 68 6.92 -33.67 -8.01
C THR A 68 5.43 -33.97 -7.87
N LEU A 69 4.59 -32.95 -7.76
CA LEU A 69 3.13 -33.07 -7.63
C LEU A 69 2.43 -32.76 -8.97
N PRO A 70 1.16 -33.18 -9.14
CA PRO A 70 0.40 -32.91 -10.36
C PRO A 70 0.20 -31.41 -10.59
N GLU A 71 0.31 -31.00 -11.86
CA GLU A 71 0.02 -29.66 -12.35
C GLU A 71 -1.03 -29.71 -13.49
N ALA A 72 -1.71 -28.59 -13.72
CA ALA A 72 -2.66 -28.41 -14.81
C ALA A 72 -2.55 -27.00 -15.40
N VAL A 73 -3.11 -26.79 -16.60
CA VAL A 73 -3.26 -25.46 -17.20
C VAL A 73 -4.75 -25.19 -17.38
N THR A 74 -5.20 -23.97 -17.08
CA THR A 74 -6.61 -23.61 -17.12
C THR A 74 -7.14 -23.43 -18.54
N ASP A 75 -8.37 -23.89 -18.79
CA ASP A 75 -9.08 -23.70 -20.05
C ASP A 75 -9.70 -22.29 -20.19
N ILE A 76 -10.41 -22.05 -21.30
CA ILE A 76 -11.09 -20.77 -21.60
C ILE A 76 -12.23 -20.42 -20.60
N ASN A 77 -12.66 -21.36 -19.76
CA ASN A 77 -13.64 -21.14 -18.70
C ASN A 77 -12.97 -21.18 -17.31
N GLY A 78 -11.64 -21.08 -17.26
CA GLY A 78 -10.83 -21.14 -16.06
C GLY A 78 -10.71 -22.54 -15.44
N ASN A 79 -11.27 -23.58 -16.06
CA ASN A 79 -11.35 -24.92 -15.46
C ASN A 79 -9.96 -25.55 -15.37
N TYR A 80 -9.70 -26.28 -14.28
CA TYR A 80 -8.57 -27.19 -14.15
C TYR A 80 -9.01 -28.55 -13.56
N THR A 81 -8.21 -29.58 -13.83
CA THR A 81 -8.36 -30.92 -13.24
C THR A 81 -6.99 -31.49 -12.90
N LEU A 82 -6.78 -31.81 -11.63
CA LEU A 82 -5.57 -32.45 -11.12
C LEU A 82 -5.88 -33.90 -10.75
N ASN A 83 -5.14 -34.84 -11.35
CA ASN A 83 -5.22 -36.26 -10.99
C ASN A 83 -4.31 -36.52 -9.78
N VAL A 84 -4.91 -36.69 -8.60
CA VAL A 84 -4.20 -36.76 -7.31
C VAL A 84 -4.34 -38.14 -6.67
N SER A 85 -3.35 -38.54 -5.87
CA SER A 85 -3.38 -39.78 -5.10
C SER A 85 -3.54 -39.49 -3.61
N GLY A 86 -4.60 -40.04 -3.00
CA GLY A 86 -4.92 -39.82 -1.58
C GLY A 86 -5.79 -38.60 -1.32
N ASP A 87 -5.91 -38.22 -0.05
CA ASP A 87 -6.62 -37.02 0.38
C ASP A 87 -5.70 -35.79 0.28
N MET A 88 -6.20 -34.74 -0.37
CA MET A 88 -5.49 -33.47 -0.57
C MET A 88 -6.05 -32.34 0.31
N THR A 89 -7.06 -32.62 1.15
CA THR A 89 -7.67 -31.64 2.05
C THR A 89 -6.62 -30.94 2.92
N GLY A 90 -6.71 -29.63 3.03
CA GLY A 90 -5.76 -28.80 3.79
C GLY A 90 -4.45 -28.46 3.05
N LYS A 91 -4.19 -29.03 1.86
CA LYS A 91 -3.03 -28.62 1.04
C LYS A 91 -3.27 -27.29 0.35
N HIS A 92 -2.19 -26.56 0.09
CA HIS A 92 -2.21 -25.31 -0.66
C HIS A 92 -2.18 -25.59 -2.17
N LEU A 93 -3.05 -24.91 -2.90
CA LEU A 93 -2.98 -24.75 -4.35
C LEU A 93 -2.49 -23.33 -4.67
N LEU A 94 -1.74 -23.22 -5.76
CA LEU A 94 -1.43 -21.94 -6.42
C LEU A 94 -1.99 -21.95 -7.84
N ALA A 95 -2.51 -20.81 -8.27
CA ALA A 95 -2.63 -20.46 -9.69
C ALA A 95 -1.54 -19.42 -10.01
N VAL A 96 -0.56 -19.83 -10.80
CA VAL A 96 0.52 -18.99 -11.31
C VAL A 96 0.04 -18.34 -12.60
N VAL A 97 -0.26 -17.04 -12.53
CA VAL A 97 -0.64 -16.23 -13.69
C VAL A 97 0.59 -15.48 -14.18
N GLN A 98 0.89 -15.64 -15.46
CA GLN A 98 2.03 -15.00 -16.14
C GLN A 98 1.55 -13.91 -17.09
N ALA A 99 2.47 -13.01 -17.46
CA ALA A 99 2.22 -12.03 -18.51
C ALA A 99 1.82 -12.76 -19.82
N GLY A 100 0.75 -12.31 -20.47
CA GLY A 100 0.16 -12.96 -21.64
C GLY A 100 -0.93 -14.00 -21.36
N ASN A 101 -1.16 -14.41 -20.10
CA ASN A 101 -2.40 -15.12 -19.74
C ASN A 101 -3.62 -14.19 -19.91
N VAL A 102 -4.80 -14.78 -20.11
CA VAL A 102 -6.01 -14.05 -20.50
C VAL A 102 -7.04 -14.07 -19.37
N ASP A 103 -7.59 -12.90 -19.03
CA ASP A 103 -8.90 -12.80 -18.39
C ASP A 103 -9.96 -12.82 -19.49
N THR A 104 -10.78 -13.87 -19.53
CA THR A 104 -11.80 -14.03 -20.59
C THR A 104 -13.09 -13.25 -20.31
N THR A 105 -13.25 -12.68 -19.11
CA THR A 105 -14.38 -11.80 -18.78
C THR A 105 -14.18 -10.40 -19.38
N THR A 106 -12.96 -9.86 -19.31
CA THR A 106 -12.59 -8.62 -20.02
C THR A 106 -12.07 -8.86 -21.44
N ASN A 107 -11.68 -10.10 -21.76
CA ASN A 107 -10.98 -10.47 -23.00
C ASN A 107 -9.67 -9.69 -23.17
N THR A 108 -8.91 -9.53 -22.08
CA THR A 108 -7.61 -8.83 -22.06
C THR A 108 -6.48 -9.74 -21.57
N THR A 109 -5.24 -9.42 -21.93
CA THR A 109 -4.05 -10.12 -21.44
C THR A 109 -3.42 -9.38 -20.27
N PHE A 110 -3.02 -10.14 -19.25
CA PHE A 110 -2.27 -9.59 -18.12
C PHE A 110 -0.88 -9.14 -18.57
N GLN A 111 -0.49 -7.92 -18.19
CA GLN A 111 0.85 -7.36 -18.51
C GLN A 111 1.90 -7.75 -17.47
N GLN A 112 1.48 -8.03 -16.24
CA GLN A 112 2.32 -8.47 -15.13
C GLN A 112 1.77 -9.77 -14.54
N GLY A 113 2.67 -10.67 -14.13
CA GLY A 113 2.30 -11.92 -13.45
C GLY A 113 1.90 -11.71 -12.00
N PHE A 114 1.06 -12.61 -11.48
CA PHE A 114 0.62 -12.64 -10.09
C PHE A 114 0.30 -14.07 -9.63
N LEU A 115 0.21 -14.28 -8.32
CA LEU A 115 -0.29 -15.53 -7.75
C LEU A 115 -1.69 -15.35 -7.15
N LEU A 116 -2.54 -16.35 -7.36
CA LEU A 116 -3.69 -16.64 -6.51
C LEU A 116 -3.46 -17.98 -5.80
N SER A 117 -4.14 -18.20 -4.68
CA SER A 117 -3.98 -19.40 -3.86
C SER A 117 -5.28 -19.84 -3.21
N ALA A 118 -5.36 -21.12 -2.83
CA ALA A 118 -6.48 -21.68 -2.08
C ALA A 118 -6.01 -22.81 -1.16
N ILE A 119 -6.79 -23.10 -0.10
CA ILE A 119 -6.68 -24.34 0.67
C ILE A 119 -7.72 -25.32 0.12
N VAL A 120 -7.32 -26.54 -0.19
CA VAL A 120 -8.26 -27.59 -0.67
C VAL A 120 -9.25 -27.94 0.45
N GLY A 121 -10.53 -27.61 0.25
CA GLY A 121 -11.64 -27.99 1.14
C GLY A 121 -12.38 -29.27 0.72
N GLY A 122 -12.11 -29.82 -0.46
CA GLY A 122 -12.75 -31.03 -0.99
C GLY A 122 -12.41 -31.27 -2.47
N ALA A 123 -13.15 -32.15 -3.14
CA ALA A 123 -12.90 -32.55 -4.54
C ALA A 123 -13.21 -31.45 -5.58
N ASN A 124 -13.86 -30.36 -5.18
CA ASN A 124 -14.00 -29.14 -5.97
C ASN A 124 -13.49 -27.95 -5.16
N GLN A 125 -12.53 -27.21 -5.72
CA GLN A 125 -11.89 -26.07 -5.08
C GLN A 125 -11.70 -24.97 -6.12
N ASN A 126 -12.13 -23.74 -5.85
CA ASN A 126 -11.83 -22.60 -6.71
C ASN A 126 -10.65 -21.79 -6.15
N ILE A 127 -9.86 -21.24 -7.06
CA ILE A 127 -8.72 -20.37 -6.78
C ILE A 127 -9.10 -18.96 -7.21
N THR A 128 -9.33 -18.08 -6.25
CA THR A 128 -9.90 -16.74 -6.47
C THR A 128 -9.17 -15.72 -5.59
N PRO A 129 -9.28 -14.41 -5.84
CA PRO A 129 -8.80 -13.39 -4.90
C PRO A 129 -9.37 -13.56 -3.48
N LEU A 130 -10.60 -14.11 -3.35
CA LEU A 130 -11.22 -14.36 -2.04
C LEU A 130 -10.57 -15.56 -1.33
N THR A 131 -10.39 -16.71 -1.99
CA THR A 131 -9.66 -17.84 -1.38
C THR A 131 -8.18 -17.48 -1.11
N SER A 132 -7.60 -16.60 -1.93
CA SER A 132 -6.24 -16.08 -1.74
C SER A 132 -6.12 -15.21 -0.48
N MET A 133 -7.10 -14.32 -0.24
CA MET A 133 -7.15 -13.55 1.00
C MET A 133 -7.31 -14.45 2.23
N VAL A 134 -8.03 -15.58 2.14
CA VAL A 134 -8.12 -16.56 3.24
C VAL A 134 -6.75 -17.19 3.51
N VAL A 135 -6.02 -17.62 2.48
CA VAL A 135 -4.65 -18.15 2.61
C VAL A 135 -3.70 -17.11 3.21
N ALA A 136 -3.75 -15.86 2.76
CA ALA A 136 -2.90 -14.78 3.26
C ALA A 136 -3.16 -14.46 4.76
N GLN A 137 -4.43 -14.49 5.17
CA GLN A 137 -4.83 -14.32 6.57
C GLN A 137 -4.41 -15.51 7.45
N MET A 138 -4.43 -16.73 6.92
CA MET A 138 -3.90 -17.93 7.60
C MET A 138 -2.37 -17.87 7.74
N ALA A 139 -1.65 -17.38 6.72
CA ALA A 139 -0.21 -17.13 6.80
C ALA A 139 0.14 -16.07 7.87
N ALA A 140 -0.75 -15.11 8.11
CA ALA A 140 -0.68 -14.16 9.22
C ALA A 140 -1.15 -14.74 10.59
N GLY A 141 -1.35 -16.05 10.68
CA GLY A 141 -1.64 -16.77 11.94
C GLY A 141 -3.12 -16.85 12.34
N LYS A 142 -4.07 -16.42 11.51
CA LYS A 142 -5.51 -16.65 11.79
C LYS A 142 -5.90 -18.12 11.56
N SER A 143 -6.93 -18.58 12.26
CA SER A 143 -7.57 -19.85 11.92
C SER A 143 -8.27 -19.74 10.55
N GLN A 144 -8.44 -20.87 9.85
CA GLN A 144 -9.14 -20.90 8.57
C GLN A 144 -10.59 -20.38 8.70
N ALA A 145 -11.25 -20.63 9.83
CA ALA A 145 -12.61 -20.14 10.10
C ALA A 145 -12.64 -18.61 10.25
N ASP A 146 -11.72 -18.03 11.04
CA ASP A 146 -11.65 -16.58 11.24
C ASP A 146 -11.21 -15.85 9.97
N ALA A 147 -10.28 -16.42 9.22
CA ALA A 147 -9.84 -15.93 7.91
C ALA A 147 -11.02 -15.93 6.92
N THR A 148 -11.75 -17.05 6.82
CA THR A 148 -12.96 -17.16 5.97
C THR A 148 -14.02 -16.14 6.37
N ALA A 149 -14.37 -16.03 7.65
CA ALA A 149 -15.35 -15.06 8.13
C ALA A 149 -14.93 -13.61 7.88
N THR A 150 -13.63 -13.30 8.01
CA THR A 150 -13.08 -11.96 7.69
C THR A 150 -13.29 -11.63 6.21
N VAL A 151 -12.97 -12.56 5.30
CA VAL A 151 -13.08 -12.32 3.85
C VAL A 151 -14.54 -12.36 3.38
N GLN A 152 -15.38 -13.21 3.96
CA GLN A 152 -16.83 -13.19 3.72
C GLN A 152 -17.44 -11.84 4.09
N ALA A 153 -17.07 -11.25 5.23
CA ALA A 153 -17.54 -9.92 5.63
C ALA A 153 -17.12 -8.83 4.63
N LEU A 154 -15.88 -8.87 4.14
CA LEU A 154 -15.38 -7.99 3.07
C LEU A 154 -16.17 -8.17 1.75
N ALA A 155 -16.50 -9.42 1.41
CA ALA A 155 -17.29 -9.80 0.24
C ALA A 155 -18.81 -9.72 0.47
N SER A 156 -19.29 -8.95 1.46
CA SER A 156 -20.72 -8.75 1.77
C SER A 156 -21.52 -10.04 2.00
N GLY A 157 -20.87 -11.06 2.58
CA GLY A 157 -21.45 -12.37 2.91
C GLY A 157 -21.40 -13.41 1.79
N ALA A 158 -20.76 -13.13 0.65
CA ALA A 158 -20.61 -14.09 -0.44
C ALA A 158 -19.70 -15.27 -0.08
N ASP A 159 -19.93 -16.42 -0.71
CA ASP A 159 -19.05 -17.59 -0.59
C ASP A 159 -17.67 -17.28 -1.19
N VAL A 160 -16.61 -17.46 -0.40
CA VAL A 160 -15.21 -17.23 -0.82
C VAL A 160 -14.75 -18.23 -1.88
N ASN A 161 -15.32 -19.43 -1.87
CA ASN A 161 -15.06 -20.48 -2.86
C ASN A 161 -16.04 -20.44 -4.05
N GLY A 162 -17.03 -19.54 -4.03
CA GLY A 162 -18.08 -19.49 -5.03
C GLY A 162 -17.60 -19.00 -6.39
N ASP A 163 -18.21 -19.52 -7.46
CA ASP A 163 -18.10 -18.93 -8.80
C ASP A 163 -19.01 -17.69 -8.89
N TYR A 164 -18.46 -16.54 -8.49
CA TYR A 164 -19.19 -15.28 -8.47
C TYR A 164 -19.49 -14.72 -9.86
N ILE A 165 -18.79 -15.19 -10.90
CA ILE A 165 -19.08 -14.87 -12.31
C ILE A 165 -20.34 -15.61 -12.75
N ALA A 166 -20.40 -16.94 -12.55
CA ALA A 166 -21.59 -17.73 -12.83
C ALA A 166 -22.81 -17.32 -11.98
N ALA A 167 -22.58 -16.85 -10.75
CA ALA A 167 -23.62 -16.31 -9.87
C ALA A 167 -24.09 -14.89 -10.22
N GLY A 168 -23.44 -14.20 -11.17
CA GLY A 168 -23.77 -12.82 -11.56
C GLY A 168 -23.51 -11.77 -10.46
N ASN A 169 -22.62 -12.04 -9.50
CA ASN A 169 -22.35 -11.17 -8.36
C ASN A 169 -21.35 -10.07 -8.73
N ALA A 170 -21.84 -9.03 -9.41
CA ALA A 170 -21.03 -7.91 -9.88
C ALA A 170 -20.23 -7.16 -8.78
N PRO A 171 -20.75 -6.96 -7.55
CA PRO A 171 -19.94 -6.42 -6.44
C PRO A 171 -18.71 -7.28 -6.10
N VAL A 172 -18.85 -8.61 -6.05
CA VAL A 172 -17.73 -9.52 -5.76
C VAL A 172 -16.76 -9.61 -6.94
N ALA A 173 -17.26 -9.62 -8.19
CA ALA A 173 -16.41 -9.54 -9.37
C ALA A 173 -15.58 -8.23 -9.40
N THR A 174 -16.18 -7.11 -8.97
CA THR A 174 -15.47 -5.83 -8.84
C THR A 174 -14.39 -5.89 -7.76
N LEU A 175 -14.69 -6.48 -6.59
CA LEU A 175 -13.73 -6.69 -5.51
C LEU A 175 -12.56 -7.57 -5.96
N ALA A 176 -12.84 -8.66 -6.69
CA ALA A 176 -11.84 -9.56 -7.24
C ALA A 176 -10.89 -8.84 -8.21
N SER A 177 -11.44 -8.17 -9.24
CA SER A 177 -10.66 -7.49 -10.27
C SER A 177 -9.81 -6.35 -9.71
N GLN A 178 -10.34 -5.58 -8.76
CA GLN A 178 -9.55 -4.57 -8.05
C GLN A 178 -8.45 -5.19 -7.17
N THR A 179 -8.68 -6.39 -6.61
CA THR A 179 -7.66 -7.14 -5.85
C THR A 179 -6.54 -7.65 -6.75
N VAL A 180 -6.85 -8.14 -7.96
CA VAL A 180 -5.84 -8.50 -8.96
C VAL A 180 -5.06 -7.29 -9.44
N GLY A 181 -5.70 -6.15 -9.67
CA GLY A 181 -5.02 -4.90 -10.03
C GLY A 181 -3.95 -4.47 -9.02
N VAL A 182 -4.19 -4.64 -7.72
CA VAL A 182 -3.16 -4.35 -6.69
C VAL A 182 -2.13 -5.47 -6.55
N LEU A 183 -2.48 -6.73 -6.79
CA LEU A 183 -1.51 -7.84 -6.88
C LEU A 183 -0.50 -7.62 -8.02
N GLN A 184 -0.96 -7.17 -9.19
CA GLN A 184 -0.08 -6.84 -10.32
C GLN A 184 0.81 -5.61 -10.03
N ALA A 185 0.32 -4.65 -9.24
CA ALA A 185 1.05 -3.43 -8.92
C ALA A 185 2.16 -3.61 -7.86
N TYR A 186 2.02 -4.62 -6.98
CA TYR A 186 2.88 -4.78 -5.78
C TYR A 186 3.34 -6.21 -5.49
N GLY A 187 2.54 -7.24 -5.83
CA GLY A 187 2.70 -8.60 -5.30
C GLY A 187 3.60 -9.53 -6.10
N GLY A 188 3.65 -9.39 -7.44
CA GLY A 188 4.47 -10.25 -8.29
C GLY A 188 4.18 -11.75 -8.12
N THR A 189 5.19 -12.59 -8.36
CA THR A 189 5.02 -14.05 -8.44
C THR A 189 5.59 -14.84 -7.25
N THR A 190 5.60 -14.26 -6.04
CA THR A 190 5.95 -15.00 -4.80
C THR A 190 4.80 -14.99 -3.81
N THR A 191 4.63 -16.09 -3.05
CA THR A 191 3.51 -16.22 -2.11
C THR A 191 3.58 -15.20 -0.97
N THR A 192 4.77 -14.88 -0.47
CA THR A 192 4.99 -13.86 0.57
C THR A 192 4.56 -12.47 0.10
N ALA A 193 4.97 -12.05 -1.09
CA ALA A 193 4.62 -10.73 -1.61
C ALA A 193 3.14 -10.63 -1.98
N ALA A 194 2.56 -11.68 -2.59
CA ALA A 194 1.11 -11.77 -2.78
C ALA A 194 0.34 -11.71 -1.45
N ALA A 195 0.79 -12.43 -0.41
CA ALA A 195 0.17 -12.40 0.92
C ALA A 195 0.26 -11.02 1.59
N ASN A 196 1.38 -10.29 1.44
CA ASN A 196 1.50 -8.92 1.94
C ASN A 196 0.45 -7.99 1.31
N VAL A 197 0.23 -8.09 -0.01
CA VAL A 197 -0.80 -7.31 -0.72
C VAL A 197 -2.21 -7.70 -0.29
N LEU A 198 -2.50 -9.00 -0.23
CA LEU A 198 -3.83 -9.51 0.15
C LEU A 198 -4.18 -9.15 1.61
N ASN A 199 -3.20 -9.20 2.51
CA ASN A 199 -3.38 -8.74 3.89
C ASN A 199 -3.53 -7.21 3.98
N ALA A 200 -2.88 -6.44 3.09
CA ALA A 200 -3.14 -5.00 2.98
C ALA A 200 -4.57 -4.72 2.50
N VAL A 201 -5.11 -5.45 1.51
CA VAL A 201 -6.51 -5.35 1.07
C VAL A 201 -7.49 -5.61 2.23
N VAL A 202 -7.25 -6.65 3.03
CA VAL A 202 -8.09 -6.98 4.19
C VAL A 202 -7.97 -5.90 5.29
N ALA A 203 -6.76 -5.40 5.56
CA ALA A 203 -6.53 -4.38 6.59
C ALA A 203 -7.07 -2.99 6.22
N THR A 204 -6.96 -2.59 4.94
CA THR A 204 -7.56 -1.35 4.44
C THR A 204 -9.08 -1.49 4.32
N GLY A 205 -9.58 -2.68 3.98
CA GLY A 205 -11.00 -2.99 3.77
C GLY A 205 -11.49 -2.69 2.35
N SER A 206 -10.59 -2.39 1.42
CA SER A 206 -10.87 -2.18 -0.01
C SER A 206 -9.56 -2.17 -0.81
N PRO A 207 -9.46 -2.83 -1.97
CA PRO A 207 -8.27 -2.73 -2.82
C PRO A 207 -8.02 -1.30 -3.30
N ALA A 208 -9.06 -0.49 -3.51
CA ALA A 208 -8.95 0.92 -3.88
C ALA A 208 -8.34 1.82 -2.78
N ALA A 209 -8.16 1.29 -1.57
CA ALA A 209 -7.50 1.95 -0.45
C ALA A 209 -6.07 1.42 -0.19
N VAL A 210 -5.56 0.46 -0.98
CA VAL A 210 -4.20 -0.07 -0.84
C VAL A 210 -3.18 0.92 -1.38
N THR A 211 -2.21 1.27 -0.54
CA THR A 211 -1.06 2.12 -0.84
C THR A 211 0.24 1.33 -0.68
N ALA A 212 1.35 1.84 -1.23
CA ALA A 212 2.68 1.27 -0.99
C ALA A 212 2.99 1.16 0.51
N SER A 213 2.69 2.20 1.32
CA SER A 213 2.84 2.18 2.79
C SER A 213 2.03 1.05 3.44
N SER A 214 0.78 0.77 3.00
CA SER A 214 -0.03 -0.32 3.55
C SER A 214 0.51 -1.73 3.23
N VAL A 215 1.12 -1.93 2.04
CA VAL A 215 1.80 -3.19 1.68
C VAL A 215 3.13 -3.31 2.45
N ALA A 216 3.88 -2.21 2.51
CA ALA A 216 5.13 -2.08 3.25
C ALA A 216 4.97 -2.38 4.75
N GLN A 217 3.85 -1.99 5.37
CA GLN A 217 3.51 -2.37 6.75
C GLN A 217 3.38 -3.90 6.92
N GLN A 218 2.73 -4.60 5.97
CA GLN A 218 2.62 -6.06 6.03
C GLN A 218 3.98 -6.73 5.79
N ALA A 219 4.76 -6.23 4.83
CA ALA A 219 6.11 -6.68 4.55
C ALA A 219 7.03 -6.52 5.78
N ALA A 220 7.03 -5.34 6.42
CA ALA A 220 7.85 -5.07 7.60
C ALA A 220 7.48 -5.92 8.82
N ALA A 221 6.19 -6.26 8.99
CA ALA A 221 5.71 -7.14 10.05
C ALA A 221 6.15 -8.59 9.86
N ASN A 222 6.30 -9.03 8.60
CA ASN A 222 6.79 -10.36 8.21
C ASN A 222 8.33 -10.42 8.02
N GLY A 223 9.00 -9.26 8.05
CA GLY A 223 10.44 -9.13 7.83
C GLY A 223 11.29 -9.47 9.06
N THR A 224 12.59 -9.68 8.83
CA THR A 224 13.56 -9.88 9.91
C THR A 224 14.05 -8.52 10.42
N PRO A 225 13.93 -8.19 11.71
CA PRO A 225 14.45 -6.93 12.26
C PRO A 225 15.94 -6.77 12.01
N VAL A 226 16.38 -5.57 11.58
CA VAL A 226 17.80 -5.26 11.32
C VAL A 226 18.27 -4.06 12.13
N ASP A 227 19.53 -4.11 12.56
CA ASP A 227 20.15 -3.04 13.34
C ASP A 227 20.32 -1.76 12.48
N PRO A 228 19.83 -0.59 12.93
CA PRO A 228 19.93 0.66 12.16
C PRO A 228 21.35 1.14 11.87
N ALA A 229 22.31 0.93 12.77
CA ALA A 229 23.69 1.35 12.53
C ALA A 229 24.37 0.48 11.46
N THR A 230 23.93 -0.76 11.31
CA THR A 230 24.37 -1.68 10.25
C THR A 230 23.64 -1.39 8.93
N ALA A 231 22.31 -1.26 8.96
CA ALA A 231 21.49 -1.08 7.75
C ALA A 231 21.75 0.28 7.06
N LEU A 232 21.96 1.35 7.83
CA LEU A 232 22.26 2.71 7.32
C LEU A 232 23.77 3.03 7.33
N ALA A 233 24.64 2.01 7.40
CA ALA A 233 26.08 2.16 7.22
C ALA A 233 26.45 2.64 5.79
N GLN A 234 25.52 2.47 4.85
CA GLN A 234 25.47 3.15 3.56
C GLN A 234 24.08 3.80 3.42
N PRO A 235 23.92 4.84 2.59
CA PRO A 235 22.60 5.43 2.36
C PRO A 235 21.65 4.40 1.74
N LEU A 236 20.40 4.39 2.21
CA LEU A 236 19.31 3.65 1.62
C LEU A 236 18.29 4.61 1.01
N TYR A 237 17.61 4.18 -0.05
CA TYR A 237 16.86 5.07 -0.93
C TYR A 237 15.42 4.65 -1.10
N ALA A 238 14.50 5.59 -0.99
CA ALA A 238 13.09 5.35 -1.24
C ALA A 238 12.62 6.14 -2.47
N MET A 239 11.79 5.53 -3.33
CA MET A 239 11.48 6.04 -4.67
C MET A 239 10.13 6.74 -4.70
N GLU A 240 10.15 8.07 -4.85
CA GLU A 240 8.95 8.92 -4.97
C GLU A 240 8.03 8.43 -6.10
N GLY A 241 8.61 8.23 -7.29
CA GLY A 241 7.95 7.59 -8.41
C GLY A 241 7.08 8.50 -9.28
N TYR A 242 6.85 9.75 -8.89
CA TYR A 242 6.29 10.75 -9.81
C TYR A 242 7.40 11.29 -10.73
N LEU A 243 7.13 11.21 -12.02
CA LEU A 243 7.83 11.99 -13.03
C LEU A 243 7.00 13.25 -13.24
N GLY A 244 7.51 14.41 -12.83
CA GLY A 244 6.75 15.66 -12.82
C GLY A 244 6.09 15.93 -14.16
N SER A 245 4.76 15.84 -14.23
CA SER A 245 3.99 16.09 -15.44
C SER A 245 3.73 17.60 -15.58
N GLY A 246 3.89 18.13 -16.80
CA GLY A 246 3.97 19.57 -17.04
C GLY A 246 2.76 20.35 -16.51
N GLY A 247 3.02 21.46 -15.82
CA GLY A 247 1.97 22.34 -15.28
C GLY A 247 2.43 23.61 -14.56
N THR A 248 3.63 23.63 -13.97
CA THR A 248 4.16 24.81 -13.25
C THR A 248 5.63 25.08 -13.59
N PRO A 249 6.05 26.36 -13.68
CA PRO A 249 7.38 26.71 -14.18
C PRO A 249 8.46 26.56 -13.10
N PHE A 250 9.32 25.54 -13.22
CA PHE A 250 10.55 25.45 -12.39
C PHE A 250 11.55 26.59 -12.73
N SER A 251 11.40 27.18 -13.92
CA SER A 251 12.19 28.31 -14.40
C SER A 251 12.16 29.56 -13.51
N HIS A 252 11.19 29.72 -12.60
CA HIS A 252 11.18 30.86 -11.67
C HIS A 252 12.34 30.83 -10.65
N TYR A 253 12.93 29.65 -10.41
CA TYR A 253 14.13 29.47 -9.57
C TYR A 253 15.42 29.31 -10.40
N GLY A 254 15.38 29.58 -11.71
CA GLY A 254 16.53 29.39 -12.61
C GLY A 254 16.88 27.92 -12.90
N LEU A 255 16.02 26.98 -12.48
CA LEU A 255 16.16 25.56 -12.76
C LEU A 255 15.54 25.25 -14.13
N GLN A 256 16.23 24.43 -14.94
CA GLN A 256 15.60 23.84 -16.11
C GLN A 256 14.45 22.94 -15.66
N ASP A 257 13.37 22.88 -16.44
CA ASP A 257 12.16 22.16 -16.05
C ASP A 257 12.46 20.69 -15.72
N ALA A 258 12.39 20.34 -14.44
CA ALA A 258 12.63 18.98 -13.93
C ALA A 258 11.46 18.01 -14.23
N VAL A 259 10.74 18.31 -15.32
CA VAL A 259 9.72 17.47 -15.93
C VAL A 259 10.39 16.18 -16.39
N GLY A 260 9.84 15.04 -15.97
CA GLY A 260 10.36 13.74 -16.38
C GLY A 260 11.61 13.24 -15.65
N VAL A 261 11.98 13.77 -14.47
CA VAL A 261 13.15 13.27 -13.74
C VAL A 261 12.74 12.35 -12.57
N PRO A 262 13.25 11.09 -12.47
CA PRO A 262 13.07 10.26 -11.28
C PRO A 262 13.67 10.91 -10.04
N VAL A 263 12.95 10.79 -8.92
CA VAL A 263 13.34 11.33 -7.63
C VAL A 263 13.40 10.22 -6.58
N ARG A 264 14.38 10.31 -5.69
CA ARG A 264 14.53 9.44 -4.52
C ARG A 264 14.93 10.22 -3.27
N ASP A 265 14.54 9.71 -2.12
CA ASP A 265 14.94 10.18 -0.81
C ASP A 265 16.10 9.33 -0.27
N ALA A 266 17.19 9.97 0.15
CA ALA A 266 18.40 9.28 0.60
C ALA A 266 18.51 9.30 2.14
N TYR A 267 18.11 8.22 2.80
CA TYR A 267 18.18 8.07 4.26
C TYR A 267 19.64 7.89 4.69
N THR A 268 20.19 8.88 5.40
CA THR A 268 21.59 8.95 5.81
C THR A 268 21.74 9.20 7.31
N LEU A 269 22.37 8.24 8.00
CA LEU A 269 22.67 8.33 9.43
C LEU A 269 24.12 8.77 9.63
N SER A 270 24.34 10.00 10.11
CA SER A 270 25.68 10.55 10.32
C SER A 270 25.71 11.58 11.46
N GLY A 271 26.79 11.60 12.24
CA GLY A 271 27.00 12.62 13.28
C GLY A 271 25.91 12.71 14.36
N GLY A 272 25.18 11.62 14.63
CA GLY A 272 24.03 11.64 15.55
C GLY A 272 22.76 12.27 14.95
N THR A 273 22.68 12.43 13.63
CA THR A 273 21.49 12.91 12.91
C THR A 273 21.09 11.90 11.83
N LEU A 274 19.80 11.63 11.69
CA LEU A 274 19.23 10.99 10.51
C LEU A 274 18.74 12.09 9.57
N THR A 275 19.29 12.15 8.37
CA THR A 275 18.94 13.13 7.32
C THR A 275 18.33 12.42 6.13
N VAL A 276 17.44 13.10 5.42
CA VAL A 276 16.70 12.56 4.25
C VAL A 276 16.71 13.59 3.11
N PRO A 277 17.87 13.91 2.50
CA PRO A 277 17.93 14.75 1.30
C PRO A 277 17.33 14.05 0.08
N GLN A 278 16.61 14.82 -0.75
CA GLN A 278 16.15 14.39 -2.07
C GLN A 278 17.27 14.41 -3.12
N GLN A 279 17.18 13.48 -4.07
CA GLN A 279 18.08 13.37 -5.21
C GLN A 279 17.30 13.18 -6.52
N LEU A 280 17.84 13.75 -7.59
CA LEU A 280 17.28 13.77 -8.95
C LEU A 280 18.18 12.98 -9.90
N HIS A 281 17.60 12.22 -10.83
CA HIS A 281 18.36 11.43 -11.80
C HIS A 281 18.57 12.20 -13.14
N GLN A 282 19.58 13.06 -13.22
CA GLN A 282 19.99 13.85 -14.39
C GLN A 282 21.37 13.41 -14.87
N GLY A 283 21.44 12.52 -15.88
CA GLY A 283 22.68 11.79 -16.22
C GLY A 283 23.30 10.96 -15.08
N GLY A 284 22.63 10.85 -13.93
CA GLY A 284 23.12 10.29 -12.67
C GLY A 284 22.43 10.97 -11.48
N TRP A 285 22.63 10.47 -10.26
CA TRP A 285 21.98 11.05 -9.07
C TRP A 285 22.71 12.29 -8.55
N VAL A 286 22.00 13.42 -8.52
CA VAL A 286 22.46 14.70 -7.95
C VAL A 286 21.51 15.14 -6.83
N ASN A 287 22.00 15.84 -5.81
CA ASN A 287 21.13 16.37 -4.76
C ASN A 287 20.19 17.44 -5.32
N ALA A 288 18.93 17.43 -4.88
CA ALA A 288 17.97 18.46 -5.26
C ALA A 288 18.41 19.84 -4.75
N PRO A 289 18.30 20.92 -5.57
CA PRO A 289 18.76 22.26 -5.20
C PRO A 289 17.92 22.92 -4.10
N GLN A 290 16.65 22.50 -3.95
CA GLN A 290 15.84 22.71 -2.75
C GLN A 290 15.19 21.36 -2.44
N VAL A 291 15.21 20.95 -1.17
CA VAL A 291 14.56 19.71 -0.73
C VAL A 291 13.04 19.92 -0.69
N GLY A 292 12.24 18.88 -0.95
CA GLY A 292 10.79 18.96 -0.82
C GLY A 292 10.05 19.55 -2.02
N MET A 293 10.75 19.93 -3.09
CA MET A 293 10.09 20.46 -4.31
C MET A 293 9.51 19.36 -5.22
N PHE A 294 9.84 18.09 -4.94
CA PHE A 294 9.37 16.92 -5.70
C PHE A 294 8.62 15.91 -4.84
N ASP A 295 8.38 16.24 -3.57
CA ASP A 295 7.70 15.38 -2.61
C ASP A 295 6.41 14.83 -3.17
N SER A 296 6.29 13.52 -3.16
CA SER A 296 5.22 12.82 -3.85
C SER A 296 4.56 11.80 -2.91
N TYR A 297 3.81 12.37 -1.97
CA TYR A 297 2.99 11.75 -0.95
C TYR A 297 3.66 11.17 0.29
N ILE A 298 4.79 10.43 0.26
CA ILE A 298 5.13 9.56 1.42
C ILE A 298 6.59 9.55 1.91
N THR A 299 7.62 9.51 1.06
CA THR A 299 8.98 9.12 1.49
C THR A 299 9.72 10.19 2.30
N GLY A 300 10.25 11.22 1.65
CA GLY A 300 10.81 12.38 2.35
C GLY A 300 9.71 13.12 3.10
N ALA A 301 8.53 13.16 2.48
CA ALA A 301 7.23 13.59 2.98
C ALA A 301 6.81 13.06 4.37
N GLY A 302 7.50 12.06 4.92
CA GLY A 302 7.28 11.50 6.25
C GLY A 302 7.43 12.46 7.43
N LEU A 303 8.06 13.63 7.25
CA LEU A 303 7.96 14.76 8.18
C LEU A 303 7.28 16.00 7.59
N SER A 304 7.16 16.04 6.27
CA SER A 304 7.09 17.30 5.52
C SER A 304 5.68 17.59 5.04
N ASN A 305 5.08 16.63 4.35
CA ASN A 305 3.78 16.80 3.72
C ASN A 305 3.18 15.45 3.27
N PRO A 306 2.25 14.83 4.01
CA PRO A 306 1.56 13.60 3.56
C PRO A 306 0.68 13.72 2.28
N LEU A 307 0.79 14.80 1.49
CA LEU A 307 -0.31 15.36 0.68
C LEU A 307 0.15 16.07 -0.62
N SER A 308 0.64 15.32 -1.60
CA SER A 308 1.19 15.89 -2.84
C SER A 308 0.20 15.90 -4.01
N TYR A 309 -0.87 16.71 -3.92
CA TYR A 309 -1.71 17.00 -5.11
C TYR A 309 -2.17 18.45 -5.25
N VAL A 310 -1.65 19.39 -4.47
CA VAL A 310 -1.86 20.81 -4.74
C VAL A 310 -0.55 21.59 -4.55
N MET A 311 0.07 21.94 -5.69
CA MET A 311 1.18 22.90 -5.84
C MET A 311 2.50 22.53 -5.11
N PRO A 312 3.46 21.88 -5.77
CA PRO A 312 4.72 21.38 -5.17
C PRO A 312 5.74 22.48 -4.78
N LEU A 313 5.33 23.74 -4.70
CA LEU A 313 6.19 24.89 -4.37
C LEU A 313 5.78 25.59 -3.08
N SER A 314 4.79 25.04 -2.35
CA SER A 314 3.92 25.87 -1.53
C SER A 314 4.09 25.74 -0.03
N GLY A 315 4.76 24.72 0.50
CA GLY A 315 4.95 24.61 1.95
C GLY A 315 3.64 24.51 2.76
N GLY A 316 3.65 24.96 4.02
CA GLY A 316 2.47 24.90 4.89
C GLY A 316 2.75 25.11 6.38
N TYR A 317 1.80 24.69 7.23
CA TYR A 317 1.93 24.76 8.70
C TYR A 317 1.86 23.35 9.30
N VAL A 318 2.74 23.01 10.23
CA VAL A 318 2.74 21.72 10.95
C VAL A 318 2.43 21.93 12.43
N MET A 319 1.78 20.96 13.06
CA MET A 319 1.53 20.96 14.49
C MET A 319 2.72 20.37 15.26
N LYS A 320 3.19 21.08 16.27
CA LYS A 320 4.28 20.69 17.15
C LYS A 320 3.82 19.69 18.22
N ALA A 321 4.77 19.11 18.94
CA ALA A 321 4.51 18.21 20.07
C ALA A 321 3.59 18.86 21.14
N ASP A 322 3.72 20.17 21.38
CA ASP A 322 2.89 20.93 22.33
C ASP A 322 1.46 21.23 21.85
N GLY A 323 1.11 20.86 20.61
CA GLY A 323 -0.19 21.11 19.98
C GLY A 323 -0.30 22.46 19.25
N SER A 324 0.67 23.37 19.40
CA SER A 324 0.70 24.63 18.65
C SER A 324 1.02 24.39 17.16
N LEU A 325 0.53 25.27 16.28
CA LEU A 325 0.97 25.29 14.88
C LEU A 325 2.30 26.05 14.76
N SER A 326 3.13 25.63 13.81
CA SER A 326 4.33 26.35 13.39
C SER A 326 3.99 27.71 12.77
N ALA A 327 5.02 28.53 12.52
CA ALA A 327 4.92 29.51 11.45
C ALA A 327 4.75 28.77 10.10
N PHE A 328 4.43 29.51 9.04
CA PHE A 328 4.46 28.91 7.70
C PHE A 328 5.89 28.52 7.34
N LEU A 329 6.04 27.33 6.78
CA LEU A 329 7.30 26.73 6.36
C LEU A 329 7.32 26.66 4.84
N SER A 330 8.43 27.02 4.20
CA SER A 330 8.66 26.71 2.79
C SER A 330 8.95 25.21 2.58
N SER A 331 8.87 24.71 1.35
CA SER A 331 9.09 23.27 1.04
C SER A 331 10.39 22.73 1.61
N ASP A 332 11.48 23.49 1.53
CA ASP A 332 12.80 23.12 2.05
C ASP A 332 12.84 23.04 3.58
N GLN A 333 12.07 23.89 4.27
CA GLN A 333 11.98 23.91 5.73
C GLN A 333 11.12 22.75 6.29
N MET A 334 10.29 22.13 5.45
CA MET A 334 9.48 20.98 5.85
C MET A 334 10.29 19.67 5.93
N HIS A 335 11.56 19.65 5.49
CA HIS A 335 12.45 18.47 5.53
C HIS A 335 13.57 18.61 6.57
N PRO A 336 13.26 18.64 7.88
CA PRO A 336 14.28 18.68 8.92
C PRO A 336 15.06 17.34 8.99
N GLY A 337 16.21 17.37 9.65
CA GLY A 337 16.83 16.16 10.16
C GLY A 337 16.11 15.66 11.42
N TYR A 338 16.33 14.40 11.78
CA TYR A 338 15.97 13.87 13.09
C TYR A 338 17.23 13.85 13.97
N ALA A 339 17.18 14.47 15.15
CA ALA A 339 18.24 14.39 16.15
C ALA A 339 18.21 13.02 16.83
N VAL A 340 19.19 12.16 16.57
CA VAL A 340 19.21 10.76 17.02
C VAL A 340 19.80 10.65 18.43
N SER A 341 19.03 10.06 19.33
CA SER A 341 19.41 9.79 20.73
C SER A 341 19.91 8.36 20.95
N SER A 342 19.47 7.40 20.12
CA SER A 342 19.89 6.00 20.16
C SER A 342 19.60 5.31 18.83
N THR A 343 20.42 4.31 18.49
CA THR A 343 20.24 3.42 17.33
C THR A 343 20.09 1.95 17.75
N SER A 344 20.08 1.65 19.05
CA SER A 344 20.10 0.27 19.55
C SER A 344 18.79 -0.46 19.26
N GLY A 345 18.80 -1.38 18.27
CA GLY A 345 17.64 -2.15 17.81
C GLY A 345 16.56 -1.35 17.05
N LYS A 346 16.50 -0.03 17.28
CA LYS A 346 15.69 0.94 16.53
C LYS A 346 16.30 2.33 16.66
N ILE A 347 15.99 3.22 15.74
CA ILE A 347 16.32 4.64 15.88
C ILE A 347 15.32 5.25 16.87
N SER A 348 15.82 5.97 17.87
CA SER A 348 15.04 6.85 18.74
C SER A 348 15.54 8.27 18.57
N ALA A 349 14.68 9.18 18.13
CA ALA A 349 15.09 10.51 17.70
C ALA A 349 14.05 11.58 18.07
N THR A 350 14.41 12.84 17.86
CA THR A 350 13.50 13.98 17.91
C THR A 350 13.45 14.62 16.52
N ASP A 351 12.24 14.81 15.99
CA ASP A 351 12.00 15.63 14.80
C ASP A 351 12.36 17.09 15.14
N GLN A 352 13.33 17.67 14.43
CA GLN A 352 13.84 19.02 14.72
C GLN A 352 12.83 20.14 14.39
N LEU A 353 11.79 19.87 13.60
CA LEU A 353 10.78 20.85 13.20
C LEU A 353 9.59 20.89 14.17
N THR A 354 9.02 19.72 14.47
CA THR A 354 7.85 19.61 15.36
C THR A 354 8.24 19.50 16.84
N ASN A 355 9.51 19.20 17.12
CA ASN A 355 10.03 18.78 18.43
C ASN A 355 9.31 17.53 18.99
N ASP A 356 8.73 16.70 18.11
CA ASP A 356 8.10 15.44 18.51
C ASP A 356 9.13 14.31 18.66
N ALA A 357 8.82 13.36 19.56
CA ALA A 357 9.62 12.16 19.74
C ALA A 357 9.24 11.11 18.68
N VAL A 358 10.25 10.55 18.04
CA VAL A 358 10.11 9.66 16.89
C VAL A 358 10.86 8.35 17.13
N THR A 359 10.29 7.25 16.65
CA THR A 359 11.01 5.97 16.54
C THR A 359 10.94 5.41 15.13
N VAL A 360 12.07 4.87 14.65
CA VAL A 360 12.16 4.17 13.35
C VAL A 360 12.67 2.75 13.60
N SER A 361 11.83 1.76 13.31
CA SER A 361 12.22 0.34 13.30
C SER A 361 12.52 -0.10 11.88
N LEU A 362 13.55 -0.93 11.67
CA LEU A 362 13.92 -1.43 10.36
C LEU A 362 13.73 -2.96 10.29
N SER A 363 13.14 -3.45 9.20
CA SER A 363 13.01 -4.88 8.91
C SER A 363 13.49 -5.20 7.49
N GLN A 364 14.31 -6.22 7.30
CA GLN A 364 14.72 -6.70 5.98
C GLN A 364 13.74 -7.76 5.47
N VAL A 365 13.37 -7.67 4.18
CA VAL A 365 12.38 -8.53 3.52
C VAL A 365 12.92 -8.97 2.15
N ASP A 366 12.58 -10.19 1.73
CA ASP A 366 12.83 -10.68 0.37
C ASP A 366 11.86 -10.02 -0.63
N VAL A 367 12.43 -9.39 -1.66
CA VAL A 367 11.68 -8.72 -2.74
C VAL A 367 11.87 -9.39 -4.10
N SER A 368 12.48 -10.59 -4.13
CA SER A 368 12.66 -11.42 -5.32
C SER A 368 11.36 -11.56 -6.14
N ASN A 369 11.45 -11.31 -7.44
CA ASN A 369 10.35 -11.40 -8.40
C ASN A 369 9.14 -10.48 -8.11
N GLN A 370 9.26 -9.51 -7.18
CA GLN A 370 8.32 -8.40 -7.11
C GLN A 370 8.57 -7.43 -8.29
N PRO A 371 7.53 -6.82 -8.88
CA PRO A 371 7.69 -5.81 -9.92
C PRO A 371 8.55 -4.65 -9.41
N VAL A 372 9.49 -4.12 -10.21
CA VAL A 372 10.30 -2.96 -9.77
C VAL A 372 9.45 -1.69 -9.53
N SER A 373 8.21 -1.69 -10.02
CA SER A 373 7.21 -0.68 -9.72
C SER A 373 6.65 -0.78 -8.29
N SER A 374 6.77 -1.90 -7.58
CA SER A 374 6.25 -2.07 -6.20
C SER A 374 6.82 -1.01 -5.26
N ALA A 375 8.12 -0.72 -5.41
CA ALA A 375 8.87 0.25 -4.62
C ALA A 375 8.54 1.73 -4.93
N LEU A 376 7.74 2.04 -5.96
CA LEU A 376 7.18 3.37 -6.10
C LEU A 376 6.10 3.59 -5.04
N ILE A 377 5.89 4.84 -4.62
CA ILE A 377 4.74 5.18 -3.76
C ILE A 377 3.45 5.35 -4.55
N VAL A 378 3.57 5.95 -5.75
CA VAL A 378 2.45 6.43 -6.58
C VAL A 378 1.29 5.43 -6.63
N PRO A 379 0.02 5.85 -6.66
CA PRO A 379 -1.09 4.90 -6.61
C PRO A 379 -1.04 3.88 -7.77
N PRO A 380 -1.64 2.68 -7.63
CA PRO A 380 -1.72 1.67 -8.69
C PRO A 380 -2.31 2.15 -10.03
N THR A 381 -3.05 3.26 -9.99
CA THR A 381 -3.68 3.93 -11.13
C THR A 381 -2.75 4.91 -11.88
N ASN A 382 -1.50 5.11 -11.42
CA ASN A 382 -0.54 5.98 -12.09
C ASN A 382 -0.03 5.36 -13.40
N ALA A 383 -0.12 6.10 -14.50
CA ALA A 383 0.24 5.61 -15.83
C ALA A 383 1.72 5.19 -15.96
N ILE A 384 2.66 5.90 -15.31
CA ILE A 384 4.09 5.51 -15.30
C ILE A 384 4.23 4.15 -14.64
N ARG A 385 3.66 3.97 -13.44
CA ARG A 385 3.70 2.68 -12.71
C ARG A 385 3.14 1.54 -13.56
N GLN A 386 2.01 1.76 -14.25
CA GLN A 386 1.37 0.75 -15.08
C GLN A 386 2.20 0.38 -16.33
N ALA A 387 2.98 1.31 -16.86
CA ALA A 387 3.87 1.09 -18.01
C ALA A 387 5.28 0.59 -17.63
N MET A 388 5.62 0.52 -16.34
CA MET A 388 6.90 -0.02 -15.87
C MET A 388 6.96 -1.54 -16.02
N ALA A 389 8.13 -2.01 -16.45
CA ALA A 389 8.43 -3.42 -16.66
C ALA A 389 9.65 -3.86 -15.82
N GLY A 390 9.79 -5.18 -15.65
CA GLY A 390 10.87 -5.80 -14.89
C GLY A 390 10.52 -6.10 -13.43
N VAL A 391 11.34 -6.97 -12.83
CA VAL A 391 11.22 -7.42 -11.44
C VAL A 391 12.58 -7.33 -10.75
N PHE A 392 12.59 -7.30 -9.42
CA PHE A 392 13.83 -7.48 -8.66
C PHE A 392 14.36 -8.90 -8.83
N ALA A 393 15.68 -9.03 -9.01
CA ALA A 393 16.33 -10.31 -9.27
C ALA A 393 16.20 -11.29 -8.07
N PRO A 394 16.19 -12.62 -8.29
CA PRO A 394 16.21 -13.60 -7.22
C PRO A 394 17.34 -13.38 -6.21
N GLY A 395 17.02 -13.41 -4.92
CA GLY A 395 17.92 -13.08 -3.81
C GLY A 395 17.99 -11.58 -3.46
N SER A 396 17.20 -10.72 -4.12
CA SER A 396 17.12 -9.29 -3.76
C SER A 396 16.35 -9.09 -2.46
N THR A 397 16.88 -8.25 -1.57
CA THR A 397 16.18 -7.83 -0.35
C THR A 397 16.05 -6.32 -0.29
N ALA A 398 15.00 -5.82 0.37
CA ALA A 398 14.83 -4.41 0.72
C ALA A 398 14.73 -4.23 2.24
N VAL A 399 15.00 -3.03 2.73
CA VAL A 399 14.84 -2.66 4.14
C VAL A 399 13.60 -1.80 4.29
N TYR A 400 12.62 -2.28 5.04
CA TYR A 400 11.40 -1.56 5.33
C TYR A 400 11.54 -0.75 6.62
N ALA A 401 11.45 0.57 6.51
CA ALA A 401 11.55 1.50 7.63
C ALA A 401 10.16 1.90 8.14
N THR A 402 9.83 1.51 9.37
CA THR A 402 8.56 1.83 10.03
C THR A 402 8.75 2.98 11.01
N LEU A 403 8.22 4.14 10.64
CA LEU A 403 8.20 5.40 11.38
C LEU A 403 7.00 5.46 12.34
N ARG A 404 7.23 5.92 13.57
CA ARG A 404 6.18 6.21 14.56
C ARG A 404 6.47 7.51 15.31
N HIS A 405 5.47 8.37 15.33
CA HIS A 405 5.42 9.60 16.12
C HIS A 405 4.85 9.33 17.52
N ALA A 406 5.25 10.12 18.51
CA ALA A 406 4.71 10.05 19.86
C ALA A 406 3.38 10.81 19.98
N ASN A 407 3.14 11.77 19.08
CA ASN A 407 1.95 12.61 19.04
C ASN A 407 1.28 12.55 17.66
N ASP A 408 -0.03 12.84 17.60
CA ASP A 408 -0.69 12.98 16.30
C ASP A 408 -0.07 14.16 15.54
N GLN A 409 0.13 13.97 14.25
CA GLN A 409 0.66 14.98 13.34
C GLN A 409 -0.49 15.66 12.61
N ALA A 410 -0.53 16.99 12.64
CA ALA A 410 -1.46 17.77 11.82
C ALA A 410 -0.68 18.69 10.88
N ILE A 411 -1.15 18.79 9.65
CA ILE A 411 -0.58 19.68 8.64
C ILE A 411 -1.70 20.47 7.96
N VAL A 412 -1.43 21.73 7.67
CA VAL A 412 -2.28 22.63 6.88
C VAL A 412 -1.53 22.96 5.60
N THR A 413 -2.13 22.61 4.47
CA THR A 413 -1.52 22.81 3.14
C THR A 413 -2.17 23.97 2.42
N THR A 414 -1.50 24.48 1.39
CA THR A 414 -1.97 25.66 0.65
C THR A 414 -3.20 25.38 -0.21
N GLY A 415 -3.36 24.14 -0.70
CA GLY A 415 -4.55 23.72 -1.43
C GLY A 415 -5.65 23.09 -0.57
N GLY A 416 -5.32 22.60 0.62
CA GLY A 416 -6.24 21.84 1.43
C GLY A 416 -6.77 20.58 0.74
N TRP A 417 -8.09 20.41 0.75
CA TRP A 417 -8.78 19.29 0.11
C TRP A 417 -9.48 19.66 -1.21
N GLY A 418 -9.67 20.97 -1.46
CA GLY A 418 -10.26 21.53 -2.69
C GLY A 418 -10.80 22.96 -2.45
N PRO A 419 -11.42 23.60 -3.47
CA PRO A 419 -12.03 24.92 -3.34
C PRO A 419 -13.31 24.90 -2.49
N GLU A 420 -13.75 26.06 -1.99
CA GLU A 420 -15.05 26.18 -1.34
C GLU A 420 -16.17 25.98 -2.37
N TRP A 421 -17.22 25.23 -2.02
CA TRP A 421 -18.38 25.03 -2.87
C TRP A 421 -19.50 25.99 -2.47
N VAL A 422 -19.82 26.95 -3.33
CA VAL A 422 -20.81 28.00 -3.04
C VAL A 422 -21.80 28.11 -4.20
N ASN A 423 -23.09 28.02 -3.91
CA ASN A 423 -24.19 28.25 -4.87
C ASN A 423 -24.08 27.46 -6.19
N GLY A 424 -23.50 26.24 -6.15
CA GLY A 424 -23.37 25.37 -7.33
C GLY A 424 -22.08 25.55 -8.13
N ALA A 425 -21.08 26.26 -7.59
CA ALA A 425 -19.79 26.48 -8.25
C ALA A 425 -18.60 26.44 -7.27
N ASP A 426 -17.41 26.20 -7.83
CA ASP A 426 -16.13 26.25 -7.14
C ASP A 426 -15.72 27.71 -6.89
N VAL A 427 -15.28 28.02 -5.66
CA VAL A 427 -14.77 29.34 -5.27
C VAL A 427 -13.36 29.20 -4.67
N PHE A 428 -12.38 29.78 -5.36
CA PHE A 428 -10.97 29.73 -4.97
C PHE A 428 -10.62 30.87 -3.99
N ASN A 429 -11.08 30.73 -2.75
CA ASN A 429 -10.88 31.71 -1.69
C ASN A 429 -9.46 31.65 -1.10
N ALA A 430 -8.55 32.45 -1.64
CA ALA A 430 -7.22 32.70 -1.08
C ALA A 430 -7.30 33.66 0.12
N GLY A 431 -7.52 33.13 1.32
CA GLY A 431 -7.72 33.93 2.53
C GLY A 431 -6.44 34.32 3.27
N ILE A 432 -5.33 33.60 3.08
CA ILE A 432 -4.03 33.88 3.70
C ILE A 432 -2.97 34.00 2.60
N PHE A 433 -2.14 35.04 2.70
CA PHE A 433 -0.96 35.22 1.85
C PHE A 433 0.29 35.22 2.74
N VAL A 434 1.28 34.43 2.35
CA VAL A 434 2.58 34.32 3.03
C VAL A 434 3.68 34.63 2.03
N THR A 435 4.75 35.28 2.47
CA THR A 435 5.98 35.42 1.68
C THR A 435 7.11 34.75 2.45
N PRO A 436 7.51 33.51 2.10
CA PRO A 436 8.59 32.81 2.77
C PRO A 436 9.94 33.41 2.38
N ASP A 437 10.96 33.22 3.23
CA ASP A 437 12.31 33.67 2.94
C ASP A 437 12.84 32.97 1.68
N ASN A 438 13.31 33.76 0.69
CA ASN A 438 13.81 33.29 -0.60
C ASN A 438 12.79 32.55 -1.51
N ALA A 439 11.49 32.74 -1.29
CA ALA A 439 10.42 32.17 -2.12
C ALA A 439 9.39 33.24 -2.56
N PRO A 440 8.64 33.03 -3.66
CA PRO A 440 7.56 33.93 -4.06
C PRO A 440 6.38 33.85 -3.08
N SER A 441 5.57 34.91 -3.03
CA SER A 441 4.39 34.95 -2.18
C SER A 441 3.42 33.83 -2.53
N THR A 442 3.06 33.02 -1.53
CA THR A 442 2.20 31.86 -1.64
C THR A 442 0.82 32.15 -1.02
N ALA A 443 -0.24 31.72 -1.71
CA ALA A 443 -1.61 31.83 -1.25
C ALA A 443 -2.11 30.50 -0.66
N VAL A 444 -2.82 30.56 0.47
CA VAL A 444 -3.49 29.42 1.11
C VAL A 444 -4.99 29.53 0.85
N LEU A 445 -5.59 28.45 0.35
CA LEU A 445 -7.03 28.30 0.19
C LEU A 445 -7.71 28.10 1.54
N THR A 446 -8.82 28.79 1.73
CA THR A 446 -9.57 28.86 2.98
C THR A 446 -11.06 28.73 2.74
N LEU A 447 -11.80 28.23 3.73
CA LEU A 447 -13.26 28.24 3.73
C LEU A 447 -13.78 29.57 4.30
N GLY A 448 -14.80 30.14 3.67
CA GLY A 448 -15.39 31.41 4.05
C GLY A 448 -14.81 32.63 3.32
N ASP A 449 -15.28 33.80 3.72
CA ASP A 449 -14.94 35.07 3.06
C ASP A 449 -13.43 35.36 3.16
N PRO A 450 -12.69 35.47 2.03
CA PRO A 450 -11.26 35.75 2.04
C PRO A 450 -10.96 37.22 2.43
N SER A 451 -11.95 38.12 2.41
CA SER A 451 -11.79 39.54 2.73
C SER A 451 -11.09 39.76 4.07
N VAL A 452 -10.09 40.64 4.10
CA VAL A 452 -9.38 41.03 5.33
C VAL A 452 -10.28 41.67 6.39
N MET A 453 -11.49 42.09 6.02
CA MET A 453 -12.50 42.64 6.93
C MET A 453 -13.29 41.57 7.71
N VAL A 454 -13.23 40.30 7.28
CA VAL A 454 -13.94 39.18 7.93
C VAL A 454 -12.91 38.28 8.60
N SER A 455 -12.99 38.21 9.93
CA SER A 455 -12.11 37.37 10.76
C SER A 455 -12.95 36.43 11.62
N MET A 456 -12.62 35.14 11.57
CA MET A 456 -13.13 34.13 12.49
C MET A 456 -12.35 34.20 13.81
N THR A 457 -13.05 34.04 14.92
CA THR A 457 -12.48 33.91 16.27
C THR A 457 -12.55 32.48 16.81
N ASP A 458 -13.35 31.63 16.19
CA ASP A 458 -13.54 30.22 16.56
C ASP A 458 -13.68 29.35 15.29
N VAL A 459 -13.04 28.19 15.28
CA VAL A 459 -13.02 27.31 14.10
C VAL A 459 -14.40 26.72 13.76
N SER A 460 -15.33 26.64 14.72
CA SER A 460 -16.71 26.20 14.47
C SER A 460 -17.54 27.17 13.61
N GLN A 461 -17.04 28.39 13.35
CA GLN A 461 -17.68 29.34 12.43
C GLN A 461 -17.68 28.87 10.96
N VAL A 462 -17.02 27.75 10.64
CA VAL A 462 -17.12 27.07 9.34
C VAL A 462 -18.32 26.11 9.23
N VAL A 463 -19.10 25.91 10.29
CA VAL A 463 -20.35 25.15 10.21
C VAL A 463 -21.30 25.84 9.25
N GLY A 464 -21.83 25.08 8.28
CA GLY A 464 -22.59 25.58 7.14
C GLY A 464 -21.74 25.85 5.89
N LYS A 465 -20.42 25.59 5.93
CA LYS A 465 -19.54 25.63 4.76
C LYS A 465 -19.38 24.27 4.09
N SER A 466 -19.05 24.31 2.81
CA SER A 466 -18.81 23.12 2.00
C SER A 466 -17.56 23.30 1.12
N ALA A 467 -16.89 22.20 0.80
CA ALA A 467 -15.80 22.18 -0.16
C ALA A 467 -16.06 21.13 -1.25
N ASP A 468 -15.59 21.39 -2.45
CA ASP A 468 -15.50 20.37 -3.49
C ASP A 468 -14.31 19.45 -3.18
N VAL A 469 -14.55 18.14 -3.17
CA VAL A 469 -13.54 17.11 -2.89
C VAL A 469 -13.43 16.09 -4.03
N SER A 470 -13.94 16.41 -5.22
CA SER A 470 -13.95 15.51 -6.37
C SER A 470 -12.56 15.25 -6.96
N TYR A 471 -12.42 14.19 -7.75
CA TYR A 471 -11.22 13.94 -8.55
C TYR A 471 -11.33 14.49 -9.99
N ASN A 472 -10.16 14.77 -10.58
CA ASN A 472 -9.93 15.25 -11.95
C ASN A 472 -10.52 16.64 -12.30
N VAL A 473 -9.63 17.50 -12.81
CA VAL A 473 -9.83 18.88 -13.32
C VAL A 473 -11.03 19.03 -14.27
N GLN A 474 -11.42 17.97 -14.98
CA GLN A 474 -12.42 18.00 -16.05
C GLN A 474 -13.78 17.37 -15.67
N ALA A 475 -13.86 16.62 -14.57
CA ALA A 475 -15.10 16.04 -14.01
C ALA A 475 -15.66 16.88 -12.84
N ARG A 476 -15.27 18.16 -12.78
CA ARG A 476 -14.55 18.66 -11.61
C ARG A 476 -15.26 18.71 -10.26
N SER A 477 -16.59 18.72 -10.18
CA SER A 477 -17.28 19.04 -8.93
C SER A 477 -18.56 18.21 -8.74
N CYS A 478 -18.40 16.90 -8.58
CA CYS A 478 -19.51 15.97 -8.37
C CYS A 478 -19.75 15.66 -6.88
N ILE A 479 -18.71 15.64 -6.05
CA ILE A 479 -18.81 15.24 -4.65
C ILE A 479 -18.35 16.38 -3.75
N VAL A 480 -19.26 16.85 -2.90
CA VAL A 480 -19.03 17.97 -1.97
C VAL A 480 -19.05 17.49 -0.53
N LEU A 481 -18.10 17.95 0.26
CA LEU A 481 -18.05 17.75 1.70
C LEU A 481 -18.74 18.93 2.38
N ASN A 482 -19.83 18.66 3.10
CA ASN A 482 -20.62 19.66 3.82
C ASN A 482 -20.35 19.54 5.33
N ILE A 483 -19.97 20.64 5.97
CA ILE A 483 -19.80 20.73 7.43
C ILE A 483 -21.13 21.21 8.03
N GLN A 484 -21.82 20.35 8.78
CA GLN A 484 -23.19 20.59 9.25
C GLN A 484 -23.24 20.83 10.77
N ALA A 485 -24.34 21.39 11.27
CA ALA A 485 -24.53 21.54 12.71
C ALA A 485 -24.62 20.18 13.42
N GLY A 486 -24.38 20.16 14.74
CA GLY A 486 -24.51 18.93 15.55
C GLY A 486 -23.37 17.91 15.37
N GLY A 487 -22.19 18.33 14.90
CA GLY A 487 -21.03 17.44 14.75
C GLY A 487 -21.08 16.52 13.52
N VAL A 488 -21.93 16.83 12.54
CA VAL A 488 -22.14 16.00 11.33
C VAL A 488 -21.32 16.54 10.16
N VAL A 489 -20.70 15.62 9.41
CA VAL A 489 -20.10 15.89 8.09
C VAL A 489 -20.78 15.01 7.06
N GLN A 490 -21.03 15.53 5.86
CA GLN A 490 -21.70 14.78 4.80
C GLN A 490 -21.01 14.96 3.45
N LEU A 491 -20.48 13.86 2.90
CA LEU A 491 -20.16 13.77 1.48
C LEU A 491 -21.46 13.54 0.71
N ALA A 492 -21.79 14.45 -0.20
CA ALA A 492 -23.03 14.43 -0.96
C ALA A 492 -22.80 14.72 -2.44
N ALA A 493 -23.79 14.37 -3.27
CA ALA A 493 -23.85 14.78 -4.67
C ALA A 493 -23.98 16.31 -4.74
N SER A 494 -23.17 16.96 -5.58
CA SER A 494 -23.19 18.42 -5.77
C SER A 494 -24.41 18.92 -6.54
N GLY A 495 -25.09 18.03 -7.27
CA GLY A 495 -26.15 18.36 -8.21
C GLY A 495 -25.65 18.87 -9.57
N LYS A 496 -24.34 18.95 -9.80
CA LYS A 496 -23.74 19.37 -11.07
C LYS A 496 -24.11 18.41 -12.21
N SER A 497 -24.40 18.97 -13.38
CA SER A 497 -24.73 18.20 -14.59
C SER A 497 -23.53 17.42 -15.13
N GLY A 498 -23.78 16.23 -15.68
CA GLY A 498 -22.73 15.34 -16.22
C GLY A 498 -22.12 14.38 -15.20
N CYS A 499 -22.46 14.50 -13.92
CA CYS A 499 -22.02 13.57 -12.87
C CYS A 499 -22.88 12.30 -12.85
N ASP A 500 -22.24 11.12 -12.87
CA ASP A 500 -22.91 9.82 -12.77
C ASP A 500 -22.92 9.31 -11.31
N TYR A 501 -23.92 9.75 -10.55
CA TYR A 501 -24.11 9.33 -9.16
C TYR A 501 -24.61 7.89 -9.01
N SER A 502 -25.01 7.21 -10.09
CA SER A 502 -25.59 5.85 -10.00
C SER A 502 -24.58 4.78 -9.56
N LYS A 503 -23.29 5.08 -9.70
CA LYS A 503 -22.16 4.20 -9.38
C LYS A 503 -21.64 4.32 -7.95
N VAL A 504 -22.18 5.24 -7.15
CA VAL A 504 -21.70 5.54 -5.79
C VAL A 504 -22.83 5.63 -4.78
N SER A 505 -22.61 5.07 -3.58
CA SER A 505 -23.56 5.22 -2.48
C SER A 505 -23.35 6.57 -1.79
N LEU A 506 -24.23 7.52 -2.06
CA LEU A 506 -24.27 8.84 -1.44
C LEU A 506 -25.63 9.06 -0.75
N PRO A 507 -25.70 9.81 0.37
CA PRO A 507 -24.58 10.48 1.04
C PRO A 507 -23.76 9.55 1.95
N VAL A 508 -22.46 9.83 2.08
CA VAL A 508 -21.61 9.21 3.11
C VAL A 508 -21.50 10.17 4.30
N GLN A 509 -21.92 9.70 5.48
CA GLN A 509 -21.88 10.49 6.71
C GLN A 509 -20.57 10.25 7.47
N GLY A 510 -19.96 11.35 7.90
CA GLY A 510 -18.86 11.40 8.86
C GLY A 510 -19.21 12.30 10.05
N LYS A 511 -18.22 12.63 10.85
CA LYS A 511 -18.36 13.51 12.02
C LYS A 511 -17.29 14.59 12.04
N TRP A 512 -17.58 15.68 12.74
CA TRP A 512 -16.55 16.63 13.15
C TRP A 512 -16.56 16.88 14.66
N SER A 513 -15.41 17.25 15.19
CA SER A 513 -15.22 17.68 16.59
C SER A 513 -14.07 18.68 16.67
N ILE A 514 -13.99 19.45 17.77
CA ILE A 514 -12.78 20.22 18.07
C ILE A 514 -11.67 19.27 18.51
N TYR A 515 -10.44 19.48 18.05
CA TYR A 515 -9.32 18.60 18.34
C TYR A 515 -8.73 18.86 19.74
N PRO A 516 -8.61 17.86 20.64
CA PRO A 516 -8.31 18.10 22.06
C PRO A 516 -6.96 18.77 22.38
N ARG A 517 -5.93 18.61 21.53
CA ARG A 517 -4.62 19.28 21.73
C ARG A 517 -4.56 20.68 21.11
N ASN A 518 -5.54 21.10 20.32
CA ASN A 518 -5.57 22.43 19.71
C ASN A 518 -7.00 22.85 19.33
N ASN A 519 -7.58 23.77 20.12
CA ASN A 519 -8.94 24.26 19.90
C ASN A 519 -9.14 25.05 18.60
N ASN A 520 -8.07 25.49 17.94
CA ASN A 520 -8.13 26.12 16.62
C ASN A 520 -8.25 25.08 15.48
N LEU A 521 -8.21 23.78 15.77
CA LEU A 521 -8.38 22.71 14.79
C LEU A 521 -9.75 22.02 14.96
N MET A 522 -10.53 21.99 13.88
CA MET A 522 -11.67 21.10 13.73
C MET A 522 -11.19 19.82 13.05
N LEU A 523 -11.37 18.68 13.72
CA LEU A 523 -11.15 17.35 13.17
C LEU A 523 -12.38 16.90 12.38
N ILE A 524 -12.18 16.36 11.18
CA ILE A 524 -13.22 15.80 10.31
C ILE A 524 -12.88 14.32 10.04
N SER A 525 -13.69 13.42 10.60
CA SER A 525 -13.55 11.97 10.48
C SER A 525 -14.57 11.40 9.51
N LEU A 526 -14.10 10.76 8.44
CA LEU A 526 -14.92 10.09 7.44
C LEU A 526 -14.74 8.56 7.55
N PRO A 527 -15.80 7.76 7.30
CA PRO A 527 -15.68 6.30 7.33
C PRO A 527 -14.84 5.80 6.15
N LYS A 528 -14.16 4.67 6.33
CA LYS A 528 -13.35 4.03 5.27
C LYS A 528 -14.11 3.80 3.96
N SER A 529 -15.43 3.61 4.00
CA SER A 529 -16.28 3.48 2.80
C SER A 529 -16.24 4.70 1.86
N ALA A 530 -15.84 5.88 2.36
CA ALA A 530 -15.62 7.06 1.52
C ALA A 530 -14.51 6.87 0.47
N THR A 531 -13.56 5.93 0.67
CA THR A 531 -12.48 5.69 -0.31
C THR A 531 -12.96 5.09 -1.64
N ALA A 532 -14.16 4.47 -1.64
CA ALA A 532 -14.81 3.97 -2.84
C ALA A 532 -15.38 5.08 -3.74
N LEU A 533 -15.45 6.33 -3.25
CA LEU A 533 -15.94 7.48 -4.02
C LEU A 533 -14.86 8.04 -4.96
N ASP A 534 -15.26 8.73 -6.02
CA ASP A 534 -14.35 9.43 -6.94
C ASP A 534 -13.95 10.81 -6.39
N ILE A 535 -13.27 10.78 -5.25
CA ILE A 535 -12.77 11.94 -4.51
C ILE A 535 -11.25 12.10 -4.66
N ASN A 536 -10.78 13.33 -4.46
CA ASN A 536 -9.38 13.75 -4.46
C ASN A 536 -8.47 12.66 -3.84
N PRO A 537 -7.47 12.13 -4.58
CA PRO A 537 -6.58 11.07 -4.11
C PRO A 537 -5.92 11.38 -2.77
N THR A 538 -5.73 12.65 -2.46
CA THR A 538 -5.22 13.14 -1.17
C THR A 538 -6.17 12.83 -0.02
N VAL A 539 -7.45 13.17 -0.19
CA VAL A 539 -8.53 12.86 0.74
C VAL A 539 -8.70 11.35 0.87
N LYS A 540 -8.69 10.63 -0.27
CA LYS A 540 -8.78 9.18 -0.31
C LYS A 540 -7.63 8.50 0.45
N GLY A 541 -6.38 8.92 0.20
CA GLY A 541 -5.17 8.38 0.83
C GLY A 541 -5.12 8.65 2.34
N ALA A 542 -5.51 9.84 2.77
CA ALA A 542 -5.63 10.16 4.19
C ALA A 542 -6.65 9.24 4.90
N ILE A 543 -7.86 9.11 4.36
CA ILE A 543 -8.91 8.23 4.95
C ILE A 543 -8.47 6.75 4.91
N ALA A 544 -7.89 6.30 3.80
CA ALA A 544 -7.38 4.93 3.64
C ALA A 544 -6.33 4.57 4.70
N SER A 545 -5.45 5.53 5.02
CA SER A 545 -4.40 5.40 6.02
C SER A 545 -4.92 5.50 7.46
N GLY A 546 -6.22 5.76 7.69
CA GLY A 546 -6.78 6.01 9.03
C GLY A 546 -6.52 7.43 9.56
N GLY A 547 -6.09 8.34 8.69
CA GLY A 547 -6.04 9.78 8.94
C GLY A 547 -7.40 10.45 8.82
N ASN A 548 -7.41 11.75 9.09
CA ASN A 548 -8.58 12.62 9.12
C ASN A 548 -8.32 13.87 8.28
N LEU A 549 -9.38 14.57 7.89
CA LEU A 549 -9.27 15.95 7.40
C LEU A 549 -9.30 16.90 8.59
N ILE A 550 -8.74 18.10 8.44
CA ILE A 550 -8.92 19.19 9.40
C ILE A 550 -9.27 20.51 8.71
N VAL A 551 -9.91 21.38 9.50
CA VAL A 551 -9.92 22.84 9.28
C VAL A 551 -9.14 23.49 10.40
N ALA A 552 -8.27 24.44 10.08
CA ALA A 552 -7.42 25.16 11.02
C ALA A 552 -7.71 26.66 11.00
N LEU A 553 -7.98 27.24 12.16
CA LEU A 553 -8.09 28.69 12.31
C LEU A 553 -6.69 29.31 12.40
N ILE A 554 -6.27 29.97 11.32
CA ILE A 554 -4.97 30.65 11.18
C ILE A 554 -5.22 32.09 10.76
N ALA A 555 -4.69 33.07 11.51
CA ALA A 555 -4.84 34.50 11.23
C ALA A 555 -6.30 34.96 10.96
N GLY A 556 -7.28 34.34 11.64
CA GLY A 556 -8.70 34.64 11.46
C GLY A 556 -9.36 33.97 10.25
N LYS A 557 -8.68 33.03 9.59
CA LYS A 557 -9.16 32.30 8.41
C LYS A 557 -9.16 30.80 8.63
N ALA A 558 -10.11 30.11 8.01
CA ALA A 558 -10.23 28.67 8.06
C ALA A 558 -9.43 28.00 6.93
N ALA A 559 -8.14 27.79 7.17
CA ALA A 559 -7.27 27.03 6.28
C ALA A 559 -7.58 25.52 6.36
N MET A 560 -7.21 24.76 5.33
CA MET A 560 -7.59 23.35 5.20
C MET A 560 -6.37 22.43 5.28
N GLY A 561 -6.55 21.27 5.90
CA GLY A 561 -5.44 20.36 6.19
C GLY A 561 -5.88 18.94 6.52
N TYR A 562 -4.96 18.17 7.08
CA TYR A 562 -5.13 16.76 7.41
C TYR A 562 -4.45 16.43 8.75
N LEU A 563 -4.91 15.37 9.42
CA LEU A 563 -4.35 14.88 10.69
C LEU A 563 -4.16 13.36 10.66
N PHE A 564 -2.95 12.92 11.00
CA PHE A 564 -2.54 11.52 11.07
C PHE A 564 -2.32 11.12 12.53
N PRO A 565 -3.10 10.17 13.07
CA PRO A 565 -2.94 9.74 14.46
C PRO A 565 -1.60 9.07 14.74
N ALA A 566 -1.04 9.27 15.93
CA ALA A 566 0.20 8.60 16.37
C ALA A 566 0.13 7.06 16.34
N SER A 567 -1.09 6.51 16.38
CA SER A 567 -1.36 5.08 16.28
C SER A 567 -1.18 4.49 14.87
N VAL A 568 -1.09 5.34 13.84
CA VAL A 568 -0.87 4.94 12.44
C VAL A 568 0.62 5.10 12.11
N PRO A 569 1.42 4.01 12.09
CA PRO A 569 2.79 4.08 11.59
C PRO A 569 2.81 4.36 10.09
N GLN A 570 3.87 5.01 9.60
CA GLN A 570 4.19 5.00 8.17
C GLN A 570 5.31 4.00 7.91
N THR A 571 5.24 3.27 6.80
CA THR A 571 6.30 2.32 6.43
C THR A 571 6.76 2.55 5.01
N TYR A 572 8.07 2.62 4.83
CA TYR A 572 8.74 2.94 3.57
C TYR A 572 9.63 1.79 3.13
N GLU A 573 9.62 1.45 1.85
CA GLU A 573 10.60 0.54 1.26
C GLU A 573 11.89 1.31 0.95
N LEU A 574 12.99 0.91 1.58
CA LEU A 574 14.31 1.48 1.37
C LEU A 574 15.18 0.47 0.59
N LEU A 575 15.66 0.92 -0.56
CA LEU A 575 16.46 0.20 -1.52
C LEU A 575 17.95 0.54 -1.40
N THR A 576 18.81 -0.35 -1.88
CA THR A 576 20.21 0.00 -2.17
C THR A 576 20.31 0.93 -3.38
N ALA A 577 21.47 1.60 -3.56
CA ALA A 577 21.72 2.44 -4.73
C ALA A 577 21.40 1.71 -6.05
N ALA A 578 21.99 0.53 -6.27
CA ALA A 578 21.81 -0.26 -7.49
C ALA A 578 20.34 -0.68 -7.74
N GLN A 579 19.56 -0.94 -6.68
CA GLN A 579 18.12 -1.20 -6.81
C GLN A 579 17.36 0.06 -7.20
N SER A 580 17.66 1.21 -6.60
CA SER A 580 17.03 2.49 -7.00
C SER A 580 17.40 2.93 -8.43
N ASP A 581 18.62 2.60 -8.89
CA ASP A 581 19.05 2.82 -10.28
C ASP A 581 18.22 1.97 -11.26
N LEU A 582 17.95 0.70 -10.91
CA LEU A 582 17.06 -0.19 -11.67
C LEU A 582 15.62 0.34 -11.74
N VAL A 583 15.08 0.85 -10.64
CA VAL A 583 13.74 1.46 -10.62
C VAL A 583 13.70 2.71 -11.51
N ALA A 584 14.68 3.61 -11.39
CA ALA A 584 14.77 4.81 -12.21
C ALA A 584 14.90 4.50 -13.71
N ALA A 585 15.69 3.48 -14.08
CA ALA A 585 15.79 3.02 -15.47
C ALA A 585 14.45 2.50 -16.03
N SER A 586 13.68 1.76 -15.22
CA SER A 586 12.33 1.30 -15.61
C SER A 586 11.33 2.46 -15.71
N MET A 587 11.40 3.45 -14.82
CA MET A 587 10.59 4.69 -14.91
C MET A 587 10.88 5.47 -16.20
N HIS A 588 12.15 5.66 -16.56
CA HIS A 588 12.57 6.32 -17.81
C HIS A 588 12.07 5.58 -19.05
N ALA A 589 12.17 4.24 -19.05
CA ALA A 589 11.65 3.42 -20.15
C ALA A 589 10.13 3.53 -20.30
N ALA A 590 9.39 3.46 -19.18
CA ALA A 590 7.94 3.61 -19.13
C ALA A 590 7.47 4.97 -19.65
N ALA A 591 8.12 6.05 -19.22
CA ALA A 591 7.83 7.40 -19.68
C ALA A 591 8.12 7.60 -21.17
N THR A 592 9.24 7.06 -21.65
CA THR A 592 9.58 7.06 -23.09
C THR A 592 8.51 6.34 -23.91
N ALA A 593 8.04 5.17 -23.45
CA ALA A 593 6.97 4.41 -24.10
C ALA A 593 5.62 5.16 -24.10
N LEU A 594 5.36 6.01 -23.10
CA LEU A 594 4.19 6.88 -23.00
C LEU A 594 4.35 8.23 -23.74
N GLY A 595 5.47 8.46 -24.43
CA GLY A 595 5.73 9.70 -25.19
C GLY A 595 6.02 10.92 -24.31
N ILE A 596 6.36 10.72 -23.03
CA ILE A 596 6.72 11.80 -22.12
C ILE A 596 8.17 12.21 -22.40
N THR A 597 8.39 13.49 -22.68
CA THR A 597 9.74 14.03 -22.88
C THR A 597 10.45 14.15 -21.53
N LEU A 598 11.53 13.39 -21.38
CA LEU A 598 12.41 13.40 -20.22
C LEU A 598 13.49 14.47 -20.42
N ASN A 599 13.78 15.26 -19.39
CA ASN A 599 14.94 16.16 -19.41
C ASN A 599 16.23 15.30 -19.21
N PRO A 600 17.26 15.41 -20.09
CA PRO A 600 18.48 14.59 -20.04
C PRO A 600 19.28 14.62 -18.73
#